data_AF-A0AAW9I7M7-F1
#
_entry.id   AF-A0AAW9I7M7-F1
#
_cell.length_a   1.000
_cell.length_b   1.000
_cell.length_c   1.000
_cell.angle_alpha   90.00
_cell.angle_beta   90.00
_cell.angle_gamma   90.00
#
_symmetry.space_group_name_H-M   'P 1'
#
loop_
_entity.id
_entity.type
_entity.pdbx_description
1 polymer ?
#
loop_
_entity_poly.entity_id
_entity_poly.type
_entity_poly.pdbx_seq_one_letter_code
_entity_poly.pdbx_strand_id
1 'polypeptide(L)'
;NSGFVITNTNIEKISIPVNKVWVGKAGKEAEVTLLANNIEKETIKLTADANWKHIFTELPKYDEVTGEEINYTLVEKDLEGYSSVITGTAETGFTVTNTITGKTSVGVTKKWIGKASNSVTVSLMADGKMIDSQILNERNNWQYTFSNLEKYKYGKEINYTVEE
;
A
#
# COMPACT_ATOMS: atom_id res chain seq x y z
N ASN A 1 -3.24 -60.03 -17.32
CA ASN A 1 -4.20 -58.98 -17.71
C ASN A 1 -3.61 -57.62 -17.44
N SER A 2 -2.96 -57.01 -18.43
CA SER A 2 -2.70 -55.57 -18.42
C SER A 2 -3.93 -54.89 -19.03
N GLY A 3 -4.78 -54.32 -18.19
CA GLY A 3 -5.97 -53.59 -18.64
C GLY A 3 -5.60 -52.31 -19.38
N PHE A 4 -6.58 -51.76 -20.09
CA PHE A 4 -6.47 -50.44 -20.71
C PHE A 4 -6.92 -49.36 -19.73
N VAL A 5 -6.19 -48.24 -19.69
CA VAL A 5 -6.58 -47.04 -18.95
C VAL A 5 -7.02 -46.00 -19.98
N ILE A 6 -8.23 -45.47 -19.79
CA ILE A 6 -8.76 -44.34 -20.55
C ILE A 6 -8.83 -43.17 -19.58
N THR A 7 -8.12 -42.09 -19.89
CA THR A 7 -8.10 -40.87 -19.09
C THR A 7 -8.79 -39.75 -19.87
N ASN A 8 -9.67 -39.01 -19.20
CA ASN A 8 -10.30 -37.82 -19.75
C ASN A 8 -9.76 -36.59 -18.99
N THR A 9 -9.23 -35.61 -19.71
CA THR A 9 -8.64 -34.39 -19.13
C THR A 9 -9.53 -33.19 -19.40
N ASN A 10 -9.78 -32.37 -18.38
CA ASN A 10 -10.48 -31.10 -18.55
C ASN A 10 -9.49 -30.04 -19.08
N ILE A 11 -9.86 -29.36 -20.17
CA ILE A 11 -9.05 -28.32 -20.85
C ILE A 11 -9.67 -26.92 -20.70
N GLU A 12 -10.58 -26.74 -19.75
CA GLU A 12 -11.20 -25.45 -19.45
C GLU A 12 -10.12 -24.39 -19.13
N LYS A 13 -10.29 -23.21 -19.72
CA LYS A 13 -9.41 -22.06 -19.51
C LYS A 13 -10.18 -20.90 -18.91
N ILE A 14 -9.49 -20.12 -18.09
CA ILE A 14 -10.00 -18.90 -17.47
C ILE A 14 -9.17 -17.69 -17.90
N SER A 15 -9.74 -16.51 -17.69
CA SER A 15 -9.02 -15.24 -17.79
C SER A 15 -9.18 -14.47 -16.49
N ILE A 16 -8.07 -13.94 -15.97
CA ILE A 16 -8.04 -13.26 -14.68
C ILE A 16 -7.72 -11.79 -14.92
N PRO A 17 -8.71 -10.87 -14.79
CA PRO A 17 -8.45 -9.45 -14.88
C PRO A 17 -7.73 -8.95 -13.63
N VAL A 18 -6.82 -8.00 -13.82
CA VAL A 18 -6.09 -7.30 -12.77
C VAL A 18 -6.28 -5.80 -12.94
N ASN A 19 -6.67 -5.14 -11.85
CA ASN A 19 -6.84 -3.69 -11.80
C ASN A 19 -5.96 -3.09 -10.70
N LYS A 20 -5.25 -2.01 -11.01
CA LYS A 20 -4.43 -1.28 -10.06
C LYS A 20 -5.10 0.04 -9.65
N VAL A 21 -5.13 0.27 -8.35
CA VAL A 21 -5.69 1.46 -7.72
C VAL A 21 -4.61 2.15 -6.88
N TRP A 22 -4.59 3.48 -6.94
CA TRP A 22 -3.71 4.31 -6.12
C TRP A 22 -4.55 5.16 -5.17
N VAL A 23 -4.20 5.16 -3.89
CA VAL A 23 -4.78 6.02 -2.85
C VAL A 23 -3.74 7.08 -2.49
N GLY A 24 -3.94 8.28 -3.04
CA GLY A 24 -2.97 9.38 -3.01
C GLY A 24 -2.26 9.54 -4.35
N LYS A 25 -1.04 10.08 -4.32
CA LYS A 25 -0.24 10.24 -5.54
C LYS A 25 0.06 8.87 -6.15
N ALA A 26 -0.15 8.72 -7.46
CA ALA A 26 0.19 7.48 -8.16
C ALA A 26 1.71 7.34 -8.33
N GLY A 27 2.21 6.11 -8.19
CA GLY A 27 3.56 5.74 -8.58
C GLY A 27 3.74 5.70 -10.10
N LYS A 28 4.97 5.46 -10.56
CA LYS A 28 5.29 5.36 -11.99
C LYS A 28 4.80 4.05 -12.61
N GLU A 29 5.05 2.94 -11.91
CA GLU A 29 4.68 1.59 -12.30
C GLU A 29 4.44 0.74 -11.06
N ALA A 30 3.80 -0.41 -11.23
CA ALA A 30 3.65 -1.45 -10.22
C ALA A 30 3.94 -2.80 -10.87
N GLU A 31 4.77 -3.64 -10.23
CA GLU A 31 5.16 -4.96 -10.75
C GLU A 31 4.43 -6.03 -9.95
N VAL A 32 3.63 -6.85 -10.65
CA VAL A 32 2.82 -7.92 -10.02
C VAL A 32 3.15 -9.26 -10.66
N THR A 33 3.14 -10.31 -9.85
CA THR A 33 3.40 -11.68 -10.28
C THR A 33 2.17 -12.54 -10.00
N LEU A 34 1.69 -13.24 -11.03
CA LEU A 34 0.67 -14.28 -10.91
C LEU A 34 1.35 -15.59 -10.50
N LEU A 35 0.80 -16.26 -9.49
CA LEU A 35 1.24 -17.58 -9.05
C LEU A 35 0.14 -18.60 -9.35
N ALA A 36 0.54 -19.80 -9.76
CA ALA A 36 -0.30 -20.99 -9.86
C ALA A 36 0.16 -22.00 -8.82
N ASN A 37 -0.68 -22.36 -7.86
CA ASN A 37 -0.32 -23.26 -6.75
C ASN A 37 0.96 -22.82 -6.01
N ASN A 38 1.10 -21.51 -5.78
CA ASN A 38 2.26 -20.85 -5.16
C ASN A 38 3.57 -20.90 -6.00
N ILE A 39 3.50 -21.28 -7.27
CA ILE A 39 4.62 -21.24 -8.20
C ILE A 39 4.43 -20.04 -9.12
N GLU A 40 5.47 -19.20 -9.26
CA GLU A 40 5.44 -18.06 -10.17
C GLU A 40 5.16 -18.50 -11.61
N LYS A 41 4.19 -17.83 -12.25
CA LYS A 41 3.77 -18.12 -13.62
C LYS A 41 4.16 -17.00 -14.56
N GLU A 42 3.80 -15.76 -14.22
CA GLU A 42 4.04 -14.60 -15.07
C GLU A 42 4.14 -13.33 -14.24
N THR A 43 5.07 -12.45 -14.61
CA THR A 43 5.26 -11.13 -13.99
C THR A 43 5.01 -10.05 -15.02
N ILE A 44 4.22 -9.05 -14.67
CA ILE A 44 3.86 -7.93 -15.53
C ILE A 44 4.07 -6.59 -14.82
N LYS A 45 4.20 -5.52 -15.62
CA LYS A 45 4.22 -4.14 -15.14
C LYS A 45 2.93 -3.44 -15.49
N LEU A 46 2.23 -2.93 -14.48
CA LEU A 46 1.09 -2.04 -14.63
C LEU A 46 1.58 -0.60 -14.67
N THR A 47 1.16 0.13 -15.69
CA THR A 47 1.55 1.53 -15.93
C THR A 47 0.33 2.38 -16.25
N ALA A 48 0.50 3.70 -16.21
CA ALA A 48 -0.55 4.64 -16.59
C ALA A 48 -0.97 4.48 -18.07
N ASP A 49 -0.03 4.19 -18.97
CA ASP A 49 -0.31 4.01 -20.40
C ASP A 49 -1.23 2.81 -20.69
N ALA A 50 -1.13 1.76 -19.85
CA ALA A 50 -2.02 0.60 -19.89
C ALA A 50 -3.30 0.80 -19.05
N ASN A 51 -3.61 2.04 -18.66
CA ASN A 51 -4.72 2.38 -17.77
C ASN A 51 -4.74 1.58 -16.46
N TRP A 52 -3.56 1.20 -15.95
CA TRP A 52 -3.43 0.43 -14.72
C TRP A 52 -4.18 -0.91 -14.73
N LYS A 53 -4.33 -1.53 -15.91
CA LYS A 53 -5.07 -2.78 -16.09
C LYS A 53 -4.25 -3.82 -16.84
N HIS A 54 -4.52 -5.08 -16.55
CA HIS A 54 -4.01 -6.23 -17.28
C HIS A 54 -5.01 -7.37 -17.22
N ILE A 55 -4.94 -8.33 -18.14
CA ILE A 55 -5.74 -9.55 -18.09
C ILE A 55 -4.81 -10.70 -18.45
N PHE A 56 -4.64 -11.65 -17.52
CA PHE A 56 -4.00 -12.92 -17.83
C PHE A 56 -5.03 -13.80 -18.53
N THR A 57 -4.74 -14.24 -19.75
CA THR A 57 -5.66 -15.03 -20.58
C THR A 57 -5.15 -16.46 -20.78
N GLU A 58 -6.01 -17.36 -21.24
CA GLU A 58 -5.65 -18.72 -21.62
C GLU A 58 -5.02 -19.55 -20.48
N LEU A 59 -5.40 -19.27 -19.23
CA LEU A 59 -4.89 -19.96 -18.06
C LEU A 59 -5.67 -21.27 -17.84
N PRO A 60 -5.02 -22.44 -17.69
CA PRO A 60 -5.74 -23.68 -17.39
C PRO A 60 -6.43 -23.55 -16.04
N LYS A 61 -7.66 -24.06 -15.94
CA LYS A 61 -8.40 -24.07 -14.67
C LYS A 61 -7.98 -25.24 -13.78
N TYR A 62 -7.65 -26.38 -14.38
CA TYR A 62 -7.26 -27.60 -13.67
C TYR A 62 -5.81 -27.95 -14.00
N ASP A 63 -5.11 -28.51 -13.03
CA ASP A 63 -3.76 -29.05 -13.21
C ASP A 63 -3.81 -30.27 -14.14
N GLU A 64 -2.96 -30.28 -15.16
CA GLU A 64 -3.00 -31.33 -16.19
C GLU A 64 -2.57 -32.71 -15.69
N VAL A 65 -1.86 -32.77 -14.55
CA VAL A 65 -1.36 -34.00 -13.94
C VAL A 65 -2.31 -34.50 -12.85
N THR A 66 -2.72 -33.63 -11.93
CA THR A 66 -3.56 -34.03 -10.80
C THR A 66 -5.06 -33.94 -11.09
N GLY A 67 -5.46 -33.10 -12.04
CA GLY A 67 -6.86 -32.79 -12.32
C GLY A 67 -7.53 -31.87 -11.28
N GLU A 68 -6.78 -31.42 -10.27
CA GLU A 68 -7.28 -30.50 -9.24
C GLU A 68 -7.34 -29.06 -9.77
N GLU A 69 -8.24 -28.25 -9.22
CA GLU A 69 -8.35 -26.84 -9.61
C GLU A 69 -7.10 -26.05 -9.18
N ILE A 70 -6.56 -25.25 -10.09
CA ILE A 70 -5.35 -24.46 -9.86
C ILE A 70 -5.72 -23.24 -9.01
N ASN A 71 -5.07 -23.11 -7.86
CA ASN A 71 -5.18 -21.93 -7.03
C ASN A 71 -4.30 -20.80 -7.59
N TYR A 72 -4.93 -19.87 -8.31
CA TYR A 72 -4.26 -18.66 -8.77
C TYR A 72 -4.28 -17.57 -7.70
N THR A 73 -3.10 -17.04 -7.37
CA THR A 73 -2.91 -15.90 -6.46
C THR A 73 -2.06 -14.83 -7.11
N LEU A 74 -2.10 -13.62 -6.58
CA LEU A 74 -1.34 -12.48 -7.08
C LEU A 74 -0.50 -11.89 -5.95
N VAL A 75 0.76 -11.59 -6.23
CA VAL A 75 1.63 -10.82 -5.33
C VAL A 75 2.11 -9.56 -6.04
N GLU A 76 2.39 -8.51 -5.27
CA GLU A 76 3.00 -7.29 -5.77
C GLU A 76 4.41 -7.15 -5.18
N LYS A 77 5.35 -6.67 -5.99
CA LYS A 77 6.66 -6.26 -5.52
C LYS A 77 6.57 -4.99 -4.70
N ASP A 78 7.21 -5.01 -3.53
CA ASP A 78 7.24 -3.86 -2.62
C ASP A 78 7.64 -2.55 -3.32
N LEU A 79 6.86 -1.50 -3.04
CA LEU A 79 7.08 -0.16 -3.55
C LEU A 79 7.38 0.78 -2.39
N GLU A 80 8.59 1.33 -2.38
CA GLU A 80 9.02 2.27 -1.34
C GLU A 80 8.07 3.48 -1.25
N GLY A 81 7.67 3.82 -0.02
CA GLY A 81 6.71 4.90 0.23
C GLY A 81 5.26 4.52 -0.05
N TYR A 82 4.93 3.24 -0.19
CA TYR A 82 3.57 2.74 -0.30
C TYR A 82 3.32 1.52 0.57
N SER A 83 2.08 1.34 1.01
CA SER A 83 1.56 0.06 1.47
C SER A 83 0.67 -0.56 0.40
N SER A 84 0.67 -1.89 0.29
CA SER A 84 -0.08 -2.64 -0.74
C SER A 84 -1.12 -3.55 -0.11
N VAL A 85 -2.30 -3.63 -0.74
CA VAL A 85 -3.37 -4.58 -0.41
C VAL A 85 -3.93 -5.17 -1.70
N ILE A 86 -3.98 -6.50 -1.77
CA ILE A 86 -4.56 -7.25 -2.88
C ILE A 86 -5.88 -7.85 -2.43
N THR A 87 -6.92 -7.68 -3.24
CA THR A 87 -8.28 -8.21 -3.00
C THR A 87 -8.81 -8.90 -4.26
N GLY A 88 -9.84 -9.71 -4.10
CA GLY A 88 -10.45 -10.49 -5.19
C GLY A 88 -9.90 -11.91 -5.31
N THR A 89 -10.35 -12.62 -6.34
CA THR A 89 -10.01 -14.03 -6.61
C THR A 89 -9.75 -14.23 -8.10
N ALA A 90 -9.30 -15.43 -8.49
CA ALA A 90 -9.15 -15.80 -9.90
C ALA A 90 -10.47 -15.66 -10.68
N GLU A 91 -11.62 -15.96 -10.05
CA GLU A 91 -12.94 -15.90 -10.69
C GLU A 91 -13.42 -14.47 -10.93
N THR A 92 -13.21 -13.57 -9.97
CA THR A 92 -13.67 -12.17 -10.06
C THR A 92 -12.61 -11.21 -10.60
N GLY A 93 -11.35 -11.67 -10.69
CA GLY A 93 -10.17 -10.85 -10.88
C GLY A 93 -9.62 -10.26 -9.58
N PHE A 94 -8.42 -9.70 -9.70
CA PHE A 94 -7.67 -9.09 -8.60
C PHE A 94 -7.69 -7.57 -8.69
N THR A 95 -7.79 -6.91 -7.54
CA THR A 95 -7.53 -5.48 -7.39
C THR A 95 -6.35 -5.27 -6.45
N VAL A 96 -5.32 -4.61 -6.96
CA VAL A 96 -4.13 -4.21 -6.19
C VAL A 96 -4.28 -2.74 -5.83
N THR A 97 -4.23 -2.41 -4.54
CA THR A 97 -4.40 -1.03 -4.05
C THR A 97 -3.14 -0.57 -3.33
N ASN A 98 -2.47 0.46 -3.85
CA ASN A 98 -1.34 1.09 -3.15
C ASN A 98 -1.73 2.41 -2.52
N THR A 99 -1.43 2.54 -1.24
CA THR A 99 -1.67 3.76 -0.47
C THR A 99 -0.34 4.43 -0.16
N ILE A 100 -0.20 5.71 -0.51
CA ILE A 100 1.03 6.47 -0.21
C ILE A 100 1.24 6.56 1.29
N THR A 101 2.47 6.32 1.72
CA THR A 101 2.93 6.40 3.11
C THR A 101 4.09 7.38 3.22
N GLY A 102 4.44 7.74 4.45
CA GLY A 102 5.57 8.61 4.71
C GLY A 102 5.56 9.12 6.13
N LYS A 103 6.73 9.57 6.58
CA LYS A 103 6.92 10.18 7.89
C LYS A 103 7.39 11.62 7.74
N THR A 104 7.05 12.45 8.71
CA THR A 104 7.48 13.84 8.80
C THR A 104 7.78 14.23 10.24
N SER A 105 8.27 15.45 10.43
CA SER A 105 8.49 16.06 11.74
C SER A 105 8.09 17.53 11.72
N VAL A 106 7.72 18.05 12.90
CA VAL A 106 7.34 19.45 13.10
C VAL A 106 8.21 20.03 14.19
N GLY A 107 9.10 20.94 13.81
CA GLY A 107 9.95 21.68 14.74
C GLY A 107 9.26 22.95 15.26
N VAL A 108 9.40 23.21 16.55
CA VAL A 108 8.85 24.38 17.23
C VAL A 108 9.97 25.12 17.95
N THR A 109 9.97 26.44 17.82
CA THR A 109 10.87 27.33 18.56
C THR A 109 10.06 28.52 19.07
N LYS A 110 10.00 28.67 20.40
CA LYS A 110 9.38 29.86 21.01
C LYS A 110 10.42 30.97 21.09
N LYS A 111 10.06 32.14 20.55
CA LYS A 111 10.83 33.39 20.70
C LYS A 111 10.04 34.35 21.58
N TRP A 112 10.75 35.02 22.49
CA TRP A 112 10.18 36.03 23.38
C TRP A 112 10.54 37.42 22.90
N ILE A 113 9.55 38.32 22.88
CA ILE A 113 9.76 39.76 22.81
C ILE A 113 9.40 40.30 24.20
N GLY A 114 10.39 40.80 24.95
CA GLY A 114 10.22 41.21 26.34
C GLY A 114 10.54 40.10 27.35
N LYS A 115 10.00 40.22 28.57
CA LYS A 115 10.26 39.27 29.66
C LYS A 115 9.63 37.90 29.34
N ALA A 116 10.43 36.84 29.39
CA ALA A 116 9.94 35.47 29.23
C ALA A 116 9.17 34.99 30.47
N SER A 117 8.16 34.15 30.24
CA SER A 117 7.53 33.32 31.29
C SER A 117 8.43 32.13 31.65
N ASN A 118 8.10 31.40 32.72
CA ASN A 118 8.86 30.20 33.12
C ASN A 118 8.71 29.02 32.13
N SER A 119 7.54 28.92 31.49
CA SER A 119 7.23 27.89 30.50
C SER A 119 6.03 28.29 29.64
N VAL A 120 5.87 27.60 28.52
CA VAL A 120 4.68 27.65 27.66
C VAL A 120 4.33 26.23 27.22
N THR A 121 3.05 25.92 27.07
CA THR A 121 2.60 24.67 26.46
C THR A 121 2.26 24.95 25.01
N VAL A 122 2.74 24.09 24.11
CA VAL A 122 2.36 24.13 22.70
C VAL A 122 1.64 22.84 22.34
N SER A 123 0.53 22.96 21.60
CA SER A 123 -0.29 21.84 21.13
C SER A 123 -0.01 21.59 19.65
N LEU A 124 0.27 20.34 19.30
CA LEU A 124 0.36 19.91 17.90
C LEU A 124 -1.03 19.50 17.40
N MET A 125 -1.44 20.13 16.31
CA MET A 125 -2.71 19.86 15.63
C MET A 125 -2.46 19.09 14.34
N ALA A 126 -3.26 18.08 14.06
CA ALA A 126 -3.32 17.36 12.80
C ALA A 126 -4.73 17.49 12.22
N ASP A 127 -4.84 18.09 11.03
CA ASP A 127 -6.13 18.40 10.39
C ASP A 127 -7.09 19.14 11.33
N GLY A 128 -6.56 20.08 12.13
CA GLY A 128 -7.33 20.86 13.10
C GLY A 128 -7.71 20.12 14.39
N LYS A 129 -7.25 18.88 14.59
CA LYS A 129 -7.44 18.14 15.85
C LYS A 129 -6.14 18.07 16.64
N MET A 130 -6.19 18.41 17.92
CA MET A 130 -5.05 18.20 18.83
C MET A 130 -4.69 16.72 18.92
N ILE A 131 -3.41 16.41 18.72
CA ILE A 131 -2.89 15.04 18.77
C ILE A 131 -1.74 14.86 19.77
N ASP A 132 -1.05 15.94 20.13
CA ASP A 132 0.07 15.92 21.08
C ASP A 132 0.27 17.31 21.69
N SER A 133 1.06 17.41 22.75
CA SER A 133 1.46 18.68 23.36
C SER A 133 2.82 18.59 24.02
N GLN A 134 3.53 19.72 24.08
CA GLN A 134 4.83 19.81 24.73
C GLN A 134 4.99 21.09 25.53
N ILE A 135 5.67 20.99 26.67
CA ILE A 135 6.09 22.17 27.44
C ILE A 135 7.46 22.65 26.95
N LEU A 136 7.54 23.92 26.57
CA LEU A 136 8.79 24.64 26.25
C LEU A 136 9.20 25.52 27.43
N ASN A 137 10.48 25.51 27.75
CA ASN A 137 11.08 26.31 28.83
C ASN A 137 12.59 26.48 28.59
N GLU A 138 13.29 27.15 29.50
CA GLU A 138 14.74 27.36 29.37
C GLU A 138 15.55 26.06 29.27
N ARG A 139 15.12 24.97 29.93
CA ARG A 139 15.88 23.71 29.96
C ARG A 139 15.96 23.03 28.59
N ASN A 140 14.92 23.19 27.76
CA ASN A 140 14.92 22.69 26.38
C ASN A 140 15.22 23.79 25.36
N ASN A 141 15.83 24.89 25.80
CA ASN A 141 16.17 26.03 24.95
C ASN A 141 14.96 26.55 24.15
N TRP A 142 13.76 26.46 24.74
CA TRP A 142 12.50 26.86 24.11
C TRP A 142 12.22 26.18 22.76
N GLN A 143 12.71 24.95 22.60
CA GLN A 143 12.66 24.20 21.34
C GLN A 143 12.19 22.77 21.55
N TYR A 144 11.47 22.25 20.57
CA TYR A 144 11.08 20.85 20.52
C TYR A 144 10.78 20.43 19.08
N THR A 145 10.91 19.13 18.79
CA THR A 145 10.56 18.56 17.49
C THR A 145 9.65 17.35 17.69
N PHE A 146 8.40 17.48 17.25
CA PHE A 146 7.49 16.35 17.13
C PHE A 146 7.99 15.48 15.96
N SER A 147 8.35 14.23 16.24
CA SER A 147 9.04 13.33 15.30
C SER A 147 8.15 12.15 14.92
N ASN A 148 8.49 11.44 13.84
CA ASN A 148 7.81 10.22 13.40
C ASN A 148 6.30 10.37 13.16
N LEU A 149 5.86 11.57 12.78
CA LEU A 149 4.48 11.88 12.45
C LEU A 149 4.13 11.25 11.11
N GLU A 150 2.92 10.70 10.97
CA GLU A 150 2.45 10.25 9.66
C GLU A 150 2.37 11.44 8.72
N LYS A 151 2.85 11.29 7.49
CA LYS A 151 2.74 12.35 6.48
C LYS A 151 1.38 12.33 5.80
N TYR A 152 0.78 11.15 5.63
CA TYR A 152 -0.46 10.98 4.89
C TYR A 152 -1.51 10.22 5.69
N LYS A 153 -2.78 10.57 5.49
CA LYS A 153 -3.94 9.85 5.99
C LYS A 153 -4.94 9.64 4.86
N TYR A 154 -5.28 8.38 4.58
CA TYR A 154 -6.16 8.01 3.47
C TYR A 154 -5.73 8.62 2.12
N GLY A 155 -4.41 8.66 1.86
CA GLY A 155 -3.83 9.21 0.63
C GLY A 155 -3.73 10.73 0.55
N LYS A 156 -4.15 11.47 1.58
CA LYS A 156 -4.04 12.93 1.65
C LYS A 156 -2.95 13.35 2.63
N GLU A 157 -2.20 14.39 2.30
CA GLU A 157 -1.20 14.96 3.22
C GLU A 157 -1.89 15.55 4.44
N ILE A 158 -1.38 15.24 5.63
CA ILE A 158 -1.92 15.74 6.90
C ILE A 158 -1.44 17.18 7.08
N ASN A 159 -2.37 18.09 7.36
CA ASN A 159 -2.00 19.47 7.67
C ASN A 159 -1.64 19.59 9.15
N TYR A 160 -0.34 19.77 9.44
CA TYR A 160 0.15 19.99 10.79
C TYR A 160 0.28 21.47 11.12
N THR A 161 -0.32 21.89 12.24
CA THR A 161 -0.16 23.24 12.80
C THR A 161 0.19 23.16 14.29
N VAL A 162 0.71 24.26 14.82
CA VAL A 162 1.06 24.37 16.25
C VAL A 162 0.32 25.55 16.84
N GLU A 163 -0.29 25.33 17.99
CA GLU A 163 -1.03 26.34 18.76
C GLU A 163 -0.42 26.44 20.17
N GLU A 164 -0.63 27.58 20.84
CA GLU A 164 -0.22 27.84 22.23
C GLU A 164 -1.45 27.90 23.14
#